data_AF-A0A2B4SW80-F1
#
_entry.id   AF-A0A2B4SW80-F1
#
_cell.length_a   1.000
_cell.length_b   1.000
_cell.length_c   1.000
_cell.angle_alpha   90.00
_cell.angle_beta   90.00
_cell.angle_gamma   90.00
#
_symmetry.space_group_name_H-M   'P 1'
#
loop_
_entity.id
_entity.type
_entity.pdbx_description
1 polymer ?
#
loop_
_entity_poly.entity_id
_entity_poly.type
_entity_poly.pdbx_seq_one_letter_code
_entity_poly.pdbx_strand_id
1 'polypeptide(L)'
;MKVHIKLFFKLAGISKHIVCVNQLTARNLVPRTGPPWWIARRDTSFKVSLYLFAGLVTALHRKTLNRERLCISRTFTVLIAGSRVIMAEKEVKPFSHSHNLEQYVLLAKSARGAGLVALINQTLEAPGVYVFGELIEMPSVKALENSENASYWNLLNIFAFGTYSDYKEKANLLPALTASQLRKLQHLTIVSLAAKSKFIPYSLLLQELDIKNLRELEDVIIDAIYADIIHGKLDQKNKQLEVDFAIGRDITPETVNRVTEVLQDWCDGCESVLRSIEKQIERANTHKEKKQKQKVQVEAEVENLRKAIKASSQSDMDNGGVSGMPASYHSQQYQQKAPTTSKTKGLRGSGKVFGTQNPCSSSPCFNNGTCQAGYTHKGFRCKCPLGFTGIYCKKACSFDFEDGIGGWKMTGTAFIYQPTFGDNPAARGRESAQLQGYWWVGGAEKRPKENDPPGWQHPDTADVPNGTLTSPCFRIVGKNISFLIGGGCDLSKVRAELIVDNQVVRKETGDCSETMYPKSWEVEEFIGQYAKVRLVDETDCCWGHINFDDLKGDIICPHDLDEKN
;
A
#
# COMPACT_ATOMS: atom_id res chain seq x y z
N MET A 1 -25.24 22.38 -10.02
CA MET A 1 -24.07 22.60 -9.13
C MET A 1 -23.41 24.00 -9.15
N LYS A 2 -23.47 24.80 -10.24
CA LYS A 2 -22.80 26.13 -10.31
C LYS A 2 -23.46 27.30 -9.56
N VAL A 3 -24.69 27.15 -9.06
CA VAL A 3 -25.43 28.25 -8.39
C VAL A 3 -25.29 28.23 -6.86
N HIS A 4 -25.08 27.06 -6.25
CA HIS A 4 -24.93 26.95 -4.78
C HIS A 4 -23.54 27.36 -4.26
N ILE A 5 -22.50 27.32 -5.09
CA ILE A 5 -21.16 27.81 -4.75
C ILE A 5 -21.16 29.34 -4.58
N LYS A 6 -22.02 30.07 -5.30
CA LYS A 6 -22.13 31.54 -5.16
C LYS A 6 -22.79 31.99 -3.86
N LEU A 7 -23.62 31.13 -3.23
CA LEU A 7 -24.24 31.45 -1.94
C LEU A 7 -23.25 31.25 -0.78
N PHE A 8 -22.35 30.26 -0.91
CA PHE A 8 -21.29 30.00 0.06
C PHE A 8 -20.29 31.15 0.16
N PHE A 9 -19.92 31.77 -0.97
CA PHE A 9 -19.05 32.96 -0.97
C PHE A 9 -19.72 34.24 -0.46
N LYS A 10 -21.06 34.29 -0.37
CA LYS A 10 -21.80 35.48 0.09
C LYS A 10 -22.05 35.50 1.61
N LEU A 11 -21.96 34.34 2.27
CA LEU A 11 -22.06 34.22 3.73
C LEU A 11 -20.72 34.33 4.47
N ALA A 12 -19.59 34.26 3.75
CA ALA A 12 -18.24 34.26 4.35
C ALA A 12 -17.59 35.66 4.51
N GLY A 13 -18.29 36.77 4.20
CA GLY A 13 -17.91 38.10 4.70
C GLY A 13 -16.50 38.61 4.38
N ILE A 14 -16.02 38.49 3.14
CA ILE A 14 -14.78 39.14 2.68
C ILE A 14 -15.13 40.18 1.61
N SER A 15 -15.06 41.46 1.98
CA SER A 15 -15.26 42.61 1.10
C SER A 15 -13.97 43.43 1.03
N LYS A 16 -13.65 43.87 -0.20
CA LYS A 16 -12.68 44.91 -0.62
C LYS A 16 -11.19 44.51 -0.73
N HIS A 17 -10.73 44.32 -1.97
CA HIS A 17 -9.80 45.22 -2.68
C HIS A 17 -9.57 44.72 -4.11
N ILE A 18 -10.30 45.27 -5.09
CA ILE A 18 -9.96 45.20 -6.53
C ILE A 18 -10.02 46.64 -7.03
N VAL A 19 -8.86 47.25 -7.29
CA VAL A 19 -8.72 48.41 -8.18
C VAL A 19 -7.33 48.34 -8.84
N CYS A 20 -7.33 48.36 -10.18
CA CYS A 20 -6.28 48.71 -11.16
C CYS A 20 -4.88 48.07 -10.99
N VAL A 21 -4.29 47.46 -12.02
CA VAL A 21 -3.84 48.14 -13.24
C VAL A 21 -4.06 47.25 -14.47
N ASN A 22 -4.79 47.79 -15.45
CA ASN A 22 -4.92 47.27 -16.79
C ASN A 22 -4.67 48.46 -17.72
N GLN A 23 -3.53 48.51 -18.41
CA GLN A 23 -3.30 49.19 -19.70
C GLN A 23 -1.80 49.27 -20.02
N LEU A 24 -1.42 48.72 -21.17
CA LEU A 24 -0.61 49.34 -22.24
C LEU A 24 -0.35 48.24 -23.30
N THR A 25 -1.26 48.13 -24.26
CA THR A 25 -1.12 48.59 -25.67
C THR A 25 -0.37 47.61 -26.58
N ALA A 26 -1.15 46.98 -27.46
CA ALA A 26 -0.68 46.37 -28.69
C ALA A 26 -0.40 47.45 -29.75
N ARG A 27 0.73 47.35 -30.47
CA ARG A 27 0.82 47.60 -31.93
C ARG A 27 2.22 47.33 -32.48
N ASN A 28 2.23 46.49 -33.53
CA ASN A 28 3.11 46.45 -34.70
C ASN A 28 4.62 46.25 -34.52
N LEU A 29 5.13 45.09 -34.95
CA LEU A 29 6.20 44.99 -35.96
C LEU A 29 6.24 43.57 -36.59
N VAL A 30 6.50 43.57 -37.89
CA VAL A 30 6.42 42.55 -38.95
C VAL A 30 7.24 41.26 -38.69
N PRO A 31 6.83 40.08 -39.22
CA PRO A 31 7.59 38.84 -39.13
C PRO A 31 8.62 38.71 -40.27
N ARG A 32 9.84 38.23 -39.97
CA ARG A 32 10.81 37.75 -40.98
C ARG A 32 11.44 36.42 -40.54
N THR A 33 10.92 35.34 -41.13
CA THR A 33 11.62 34.25 -41.83
C THR A 33 13.01 33.76 -41.37
N GLY A 34 13.12 32.47 -40.98
CA GLY A 34 14.22 31.55 -41.38
C GLY A 34 15.12 30.89 -40.29
N PRO A 35 15.25 29.54 -40.27
CA PRO A 35 16.35 28.74 -39.63
C PRO A 35 17.25 28.07 -40.74
N PRO A 36 18.04 26.95 -40.59
CA PRO A 36 19.07 26.36 -39.69
C PRO A 36 20.31 27.20 -39.32
N TRP A 37 21.50 26.74 -38.87
CA TRP A 37 22.13 25.42 -38.77
C TRP A 37 23.49 25.46 -37.99
N TRP A 38 23.78 24.39 -37.22
CA TRP A 38 25.06 23.64 -36.99
C TRP A 38 26.23 24.05 -36.01
N ILE A 39 26.68 22.99 -35.29
CA ILE A 39 28.01 22.67 -34.68
C ILE A 39 28.32 23.30 -33.30
N ALA A 40 28.70 22.69 -32.17
CA ALA A 40 29.19 21.38 -31.66
C ALA A 40 30.49 21.60 -30.83
N ARG A 41 30.70 20.74 -29.80
CA ARG A 41 31.83 20.56 -28.83
C ARG A 41 31.78 21.43 -27.56
N ARG A 42 31.69 20.82 -26.36
CA ARG A 42 32.77 20.21 -25.50
C ARG A 42 33.88 21.25 -25.23
N ASP A 43 34.24 21.65 -24.01
CA ASP A 43 34.55 20.83 -22.84
C ASP A 43 34.69 21.69 -21.55
N THR A 44 34.44 21.05 -20.41
CA THR A 44 34.96 21.18 -19.03
C THR A 44 35.59 22.46 -18.43
N SER A 45 35.15 22.70 -17.17
CA SER A 45 35.88 23.20 -15.99
C SER A 45 36.00 24.71 -15.74
N PHE A 46 35.35 25.21 -14.68
CA PHE A 46 36.02 25.83 -13.51
C PHE A 46 34.99 26.15 -12.39
N LYS A 47 35.27 25.68 -11.17
CA LYS A 47 34.60 26.07 -9.92
C LYS A 47 35.11 27.45 -9.46
N VAL A 48 34.26 28.23 -8.78
CA VAL A 48 34.45 28.83 -7.43
C VAL A 48 33.63 30.14 -7.25
N SER A 49 32.81 30.15 -6.19
CA SER A 49 32.27 31.26 -5.37
C SER A 49 31.41 32.38 -5.97
N LEU A 50 30.17 32.50 -5.48
CA LEU A 50 29.78 33.65 -4.63
C LEU A 50 28.49 33.39 -3.81
N TYR A 51 28.68 33.12 -2.53
CA TYR A 51 27.70 33.43 -1.48
C TYR A 51 27.61 34.95 -1.36
N LEU A 52 26.40 35.53 -1.48
CA LEU A 52 25.98 36.84 -0.92
C LEU A 52 24.66 37.25 -1.58
N PHE A 53 23.50 36.91 -1.01
CA PHE A 53 22.23 37.67 -1.18
C PHE A 53 21.13 37.12 -0.24
N ALA A 54 21.42 37.05 1.06
CA ALA A 54 20.46 36.62 2.09
C ALA A 54 20.52 37.50 3.37
N GLY A 55 20.52 38.83 3.20
CA GLY A 55 20.64 39.74 4.34
C GLY A 55 20.12 41.14 4.05
N LEU A 56 18.81 41.32 3.82
CA LEU A 56 18.22 42.68 3.85
C LEU A 56 16.71 42.81 4.12
N VAL A 57 16.03 41.83 4.75
CA VAL A 57 14.59 41.98 5.11
C VAL A 57 14.30 41.75 6.61
N THR A 58 15.32 41.50 7.43
CA THR A 58 15.15 41.26 8.88
C THR A 58 15.27 42.51 9.76
N ALA A 59 15.21 43.71 9.18
CA ALA A 59 15.42 44.95 9.92
C ALA A 59 14.50 46.08 9.46
N LEU A 60 13.18 45.99 9.70
CA LEU A 60 12.26 47.15 9.88
C LEU A 60 10.79 46.71 10.00
N HIS A 61 10.41 45.98 11.07
CA HIS A 61 9.06 46.10 11.64
C HIS A 61 8.95 45.51 13.06
N ARG A 62 9.80 46.00 13.96
CA ARG A 62 9.57 45.96 15.40
C ARG A 62 9.37 47.40 15.86
N LYS A 63 8.14 47.92 15.77
CA LYS A 63 7.61 49.04 16.58
C LYS A 63 6.15 49.39 16.18
N THR A 64 5.18 48.63 16.67
CA THR A 64 3.93 49.15 17.29
C THR A 64 3.14 47.98 17.86
N LEU A 65 2.96 47.98 19.18
CA LEU A 65 2.09 47.08 19.92
C LEU A 65 0.63 47.53 19.73
N ASN A 66 -0.27 46.59 19.43
CA ASN A 66 -1.51 46.53 20.18
C ASN A 66 -1.99 45.08 20.36
N ARG A 67 -2.39 44.78 21.59
CA ARG A 67 -2.72 43.48 22.16
C ARG A 67 -4.12 43.02 21.70
N GLU A 68 -4.29 41.70 21.74
CA GLU A 68 -5.52 40.91 21.54
C GLU A 68 -5.85 40.50 20.10
N ARG A 69 -6.01 39.18 19.90
CA ARG A 69 -6.28 38.43 18.65
C ARG A 69 -5.07 37.89 17.86
N LEU A 70 -4.10 37.27 18.53
CA LEU A 70 -3.07 36.46 17.87
C LEU A 70 -2.89 35.09 18.54
N CYS A 71 -3.87 34.19 18.40
CA CYS A 71 -3.71 32.76 18.76
C CYS A 71 -4.15 31.76 17.68
N ILE A 72 -4.59 32.20 16.49
CA ILE A 72 -5.10 31.28 15.45
C ILE A 72 -4.30 31.32 14.13
N SER A 73 -3.38 32.28 13.95
CA SER A 73 -2.69 32.44 12.66
C SER A 73 -1.24 31.94 12.62
N ARG A 74 -0.60 31.61 13.76
CA ARG A 74 0.83 31.20 13.79
C ARG A 74 1.09 29.71 13.63
N THR A 75 0.06 28.86 13.56
CA THR A 75 0.23 27.42 13.34
C THR A 75 0.20 27.04 11.85
N PHE A 76 -0.19 27.95 10.95
CA PHE A 76 -0.37 27.64 9.52
C PHE A 76 0.83 27.97 8.61
N THR A 77 1.88 28.63 9.12
CA THR A 77 3.00 29.11 8.28
C THR A 77 4.29 28.30 8.43
N VAL A 78 4.36 27.32 9.35
CA VAL A 78 5.57 26.48 9.54
C VAL A 78 5.48 25.12 8.82
N LEU A 79 4.33 24.76 8.24
CA LEU A 79 4.13 23.47 7.56
C LEU A 79 4.25 23.50 6.02
N ILE A 80 4.55 24.65 5.40
CA ILE A 80 4.67 24.78 3.93
C ILE A 80 6.12 25.08 3.48
N ALA A 81 7.12 24.50 4.14
CA ALA A 81 8.52 24.68 3.73
C ALA A 81 9.36 23.38 3.67
N GLY A 82 8.76 22.19 3.81
CA GLY A 82 9.53 20.95 3.98
C GLY A 82 9.03 19.70 3.26
N SER A 83 8.06 19.79 2.35
CA SER A 83 7.62 18.62 1.56
C SER A 83 7.10 19.08 0.21
N ARG A 84 7.95 19.01 -0.82
CA ARG A 84 7.49 18.87 -2.21
C ARG A 84 6.82 17.50 -2.32
N VAL A 85 5.56 17.42 -1.90
CA VAL A 85 4.64 16.44 -2.47
C VAL A 85 4.45 16.91 -3.91
N ILE A 86 5.17 16.27 -4.83
CA ILE A 86 4.80 16.32 -6.24
C ILE A 86 3.46 15.61 -6.30
N MET A 87 2.37 16.37 -6.15
CA MET A 87 1.08 15.99 -6.69
C MET A 87 1.31 15.92 -8.19
N ALA A 88 1.69 14.74 -8.67
CA ALA A 88 1.37 14.40 -10.03
C ALA A 88 -0.16 14.51 -10.07
N GLU A 89 -0.66 15.58 -10.68
CA GLU A 89 -1.98 15.55 -11.29
C GLU A 89 -1.94 14.35 -12.23
N LYS A 90 -2.30 13.18 -11.72
CA LYS A 90 -2.87 12.14 -12.55
C LYS A 90 -4.05 12.85 -13.19
N GLU A 91 -3.95 13.13 -14.48
CA GLU A 91 -5.09 13.53 -15.27
C GLU A 91 -6.20 12.51 -14.95
N VAL A 92 -7.17 12.94 -14.15
CA VAL A 92 -8.42 12.22 -14.03
C VAL A 92 -9.00 12.33 -15.41
N LYS A 93 -8.89 11.25 -16.21
CA LYS A 93 -9.58 11.17 -17.50
C LYS A 93 -11.02 11.63 -17.21
N PRO A 94 -11.49 12.72 -17.84
CA PRO A 94 -12.87 13.14 -17.65
C PRO A 94 -13.73 11.95 -18.03
N PHE A 95 -14.58 11.53 -17.10
CA PHE A 95 -15.51 10.43 -17.29
C PHE A 95 -16.31 10.75 -18.57
N SER A 96 -16.10 9.99 -19.64
CA SER A 96 -16.60 10.27 -21.00
C SER A 96 -18.14 10.26 -21.12
N HIS A 97 -18.85 10.04 -20.02
CA HIS A 97 -20.30 9.92 -19.98
C HIS A 97 -21.01 11.29 -19.97
N SER A 98 -20.35 12.40 -19.58
CA SER A 98 -21.03 13.71 -19.50
C SER A 98 -21.37 14.30 -20.87
N HIS A 99 -20.56 14.02 -21.89
CA HIS A 99 -20.75 14.60 -23.22
C HIS A 99 -22.02 14.09 -23.92
N ASN A 100 -22.45 12.87 -23.60
CA ASN A 100 -23.66 12.27 -24.18
C ASN A 100 -24.94 12.86 -23.57
N LEU A 101 -24.96 13.10 -22.25
CA LEU A 101 -26.15 13.65 -21.57
C LEU A 101 -26.41 15.11 -21.94
N GLU A 102 -25.38 15.92 -22.13
CA GLU A 102 -25.50 17.35 -22.50
C GLU A 102 -26.32 17.55 -23.79
N GLN A 103 -26.15 16.68 -24.78
CA GLN A 103 -26.92 16.71 -26.03
C GLN A 103 -28.41 16.49 -25.77
N TYR A 104 -28.77 15.50 -24.95
CA TYR A 104 -30.16 15.19 -24.62
C TYR A 104 -30.80 16.28 -23.75
N VAL A 105 -30.05 16.85 -22.80
CA VAL A 105 -30.52 17.97 -21.98
C VAL A 105 -30.77 19.22 -22.83
N LEU A 106 -29.94 19.48 -23.84
CA LEU A 106 -30.16 20.59 -24.78
C LEU A 106 -31.43 20.40 -25.60
N LEU A 107 -31.66 19.19 -26.13
CA LEU A 107 -32.87 18.84 -26.88
C LEU A 107 -34.13 18.89 -25.99
N ALA A 108 -34.01 18.54 -24.71
CA ALA A 108 -35.11 18.59 -23.76
C ALA A 108 -35.62 20.03 -23.50
N LYS A 109 -34.81 21.06 -23.76
CA LYS A 109 -35.22 22.47 -23.61
C LYS A 109 -36.20 22.91 -24.71
N SER A 110 -36.07 22.37 -25.91
CA SER A 110 -36.91 22.74 -27.07
C SER A 110 -38.04 21.74 -27.34
N ALA A 111 -37.94 20.51 -26.84
CA ALA A 111 -38.94 19.46 -27.02
C ALA A 111 -40.19 19.65 -26.13
N ARG A 112 -41.37 19.27 -26.66
CA ARG A 112 -42.67 19.30 -25.95
C ARG A 112 -43.52 18.07 -26.31
N GLY A 113 -44.38 17.62 -25.40
CA GLY A 113 -45.35 16.55 -25.64
C GLY A 113 -44.72 15.26 -26.19
N ALA A 114 -45.20 14.78 -27.34
CA ALA A 114 -44.73 13.55 -27.99
C ALA A 114 -43.22 13.58 -28.34
N GLY A 115 -42.67 14.74 -28.69
CA GLY A 115 -41.22 14.88 -28.96
C GLY A 115 -40.37 14.68 -27.70
N LEU A 116 -40.91 15.01 -26.52
CA LEU A 116 -40.24 14.79 -25.24
C LEU A 116 -40.32 13.32 -24.83
N VAL A 117 -41.43 12.63 -25.11
CA VAL A 117 -41.57 11.18 -24.90
C VAL A 117 -40.57 10.40 -25.74
N ALA A 118 -40.42 10.75 -27.03
CA ALA A 118 -39.41 10.15 -27.90
C ALA A 118 -37.99 10.37 -27.39
N LEU A 119 -37.70 11.59 -26.89
CA LEU A 119 -36.41 11.91 -26.29
C LEU A 119 -36.12 11.09 -25.02
N ILE A 120 -37.12 10.88 -24.16
CA ILE A 120 -36.99 10.04 -22.96
C ILE A 120 -36.64 8.61 -23.38
N ASN A 121 -37.37 8.01 -24.31
CA ASN A 121 -37.09 6.65 -24.78
C ASN A 121 -35.68 6.53 -25.40
N GLN A 122 -35.27 7.52 -26.19
CA GLN A 122 -33.93 7.57 -26.79
C GLN A 122 -32.84 7.68 -25.71
N THR A 123 -33.07 8.47 -24.66
CA THR A 123 -32.10 8.64 -23.56
C THR A 123 -32.03 7.39 -22.67
N LEU A 124 -33.16 6.72 -22.44
CA LEU A 124 -33.22 5.46 -21.72
C LEU A 124 -32.47 4.35 -22.48
N GLU A 125 -32.53 4.33 -23.81
CA GLU A 125 -31.83 3.36 -24.64
C GLU A 125 -30.35 3.69 -24.90
N ALA A 126 -29.95 4.96 -24.76
CA ALA A 126 -28.59 5.39 -25.03
C ALA A 126 -27.55 4.66 -24.15
N PRO A 127 -26.52 4.03 -24.74
CA PRO A 127 -25.44 3.41 -23.99
C PRO A 127 -24.58 4.49 -23.30
N GLY A 128 -24.08 4.19 -22.10
CA GLY A 128 -23.25 5.14 -21.34
C GLY A 128 -24.01 6.28 -20.65
N VAL A 129 -25.34 6.31 -20.69
CA VAL A 129 -26.14 7.31 -19.95
C VAL A 129 -26.85 6.63 -18.77
N TYR A 130 -26.24 6.64 -17.60
CA TYR A 130 -26.77 5.98 -16.38
C TYR A 130 -27.24 6.96 -15.30
N VAL A 131 -27.15 8.26 -15.57
CA VAL A 131 -27.51 9.35 -14.67
C VAL A 131 -28.57 10.21 -15.38
N PHE A 132 -29.70 10.41 -14.73
CA PHE A 132 -30.89 11.06 -15.30
C PHE A 132 -31.38 12.27 -14.49
N GLY A 133 -30.74 12.61 -13.38
CA GLY A 133 -31.15 13.69 -12.47
C GLY A 133 -31.23 15.04 -13.17
N GLU A 134 -30.25 15.39 -14.00
CA GLU A 134 -30.28 16.65 -14.77
C GLU A 134 -31.47 16.71 -15.73
N LEU A 135 -31.87 15.57 -16.31
CA LEU A 135 -33.01 15.48 -17.21
C LEU A 135 -34.34 15.59 -16.45
N ILE A 136 -34.46 14.92 -15.30
CA ILE A 136 -35.64 14.99 -14.41
C ILE A 136 -35.82 16.40 -13.85
N GLU A 137 -34.74 17.11 -13.56
CA GLU A 137 -34.83 18.47 -13.02
C GLU A 137 -35.32 19.51 -14.03
N MET A 138 -35.31 19.19 -15.33
CA MET A 138 -35.75 20.10 -16.39
C MET A 138 -37.23 20.47 -16.28
N PRO A 139 -37.60 21.76 -16.39
CA PRO A 139 -39.00 22.19 -16.30
C PRO A 139 -39.93 21.54 -17.33
N SER A 140 -39.43 21.29 -18.54
CA SER A 140 -40.19 20.60 -19.61
C SER A 140 -40.53 19.16 -19.23
N VAL A 141 -39.62 18.46 -18.55
CA VAL A 141 -39.80 17.08 -18.09
C VAL A 141 -40.65 17.03 -16.83
N LYS A 142 -40.48 17.97 -15.88
CA LYS A 142 -41.36 18.09 -14.70
C LYS A 142 -42.81 18.38 -15.06
N ALA A 143 -43.05 19.14 -16.13
CA ALA A 143 -44.40 19.39 -16.62
C ALA A 143 -45.13 18.11 -17.08
N LEU A 144 -44.41 17.03 -17.39
CA LEU A 144 -45.01 15.75 -17.77
C LEU A 144 -45.72 15.04 -16.61
N GLU A 145 -45.31 15.31 -15.36
CA GLU A 145 -45.91 14.70 -14.15
C GLU A 145 -47.43 14.91 -14.10
N ASN A 146 -47.90 16.08 -14.50
CA ASN A 146 -49.33 16.46 -14.48
C ASN A 146 -50.01 16.31 -15.86
N SER A 147 -49.36 15.65 -16.82
CA SER A 147 -49.84 15.51 -18.19
C SER A 147 -50.37 14.10 -18.46
N GLU A 148 -50.99 13.91 -19.63
CA GLU A 148 -51.41 12.58 -20.13
C GLU A 148 -50.23 11.59 -20.23
N ASN A 149 -48.98 12.07 -20.28
CA ASN A 149 -47.76 11.25 -20.36
C ASN A 149 -47.06 11.04 -19.00
N ALA A 150 -47.79 11.17 -17.88
CA ALA A 150 -47.24 10.97 -16.53
C ALA A 150 -46.57 9.59 -16.33
N SER A 151 -47.00 8.57 -17.09
CA SER A 151 -46.41 7.22 -17.07
C SER A 151 -44.92 7.22 -17.49
N TYR A 152 -44.51 8.06 -18.44
CA TYR A 152 -43.10 8.20 -18.85
C TYR A 152 -42.25 8.96 -17.83
N TRP A 153 -42.85 9.90 -17.10
CA TRP A 153 -42.16 10.58 -16.00
C TRP A 153 -41.92 9.61 -14.83
N ASN A 154 -42.94 8.81 -14.48
CA ASN A 154 -42.80 7.73 -13.49
C ASN A 154 -41.74 6.70 -13.89
N LEU A 155 -41.69 6.35 -15.18
CA LEU A 155 -40.65 5.47 -15.72
C LEU A 155 -39.25 6.07 -15.53
N LEU A 156 -39.07 7.34 -15.88
CA LEU A 156 -37.79 8.03 -15.72
C LEU A 156 -37.36 8.10 -14.25
N ASN A 157 -38.30 8.29 -13.31
CA ASN A 157 -38.03 8.22 -11.86
C ASN A 157 -37.56 6.84 -11.41
N ILE A 158 -38.10 5.75 -11.99
CA ILE A 158 -37.61 4.40 -11.67
C ILE A 158 -36.19 4.22 -12.19
N PHE A 159 -35.84 4.75 -13.36
CA PHE A 159 -34.46 4.71 -13.86
C PHE A 159 -33.50 5.61 -13.07
N ALA A 160 -33.96 6.74 -12.53
CA ALA A 160 -33.12 7.60 -11.69
C ALA A 160 -32.95 7.07 -10.26
N PHE A 161 -34.02 6.61 -9.62
CA PHE A 161 -34.01 6.29 -8.18
C PHE A 161 -34.48 4.87 -7.81
N GLY A 162 -35.33 4.23 -8.63
CA GLY A 162 -35.95 2.92 -8.35
C GLY A 162 -35.16 1.71 -8.84
N THR A 163 -35.71 0.52 -8.68
CA THR A 163 -35.08 -0.77 -9.02
C THR A 163 -35.89 -1.52 -10.07
N TYR A 164 -35.33 -2.63 -10.57
CA TYR A 164 -36.04 -3.53 -11.46
C TYR A 164 -37.31 -4.13 -10.80
N SER A 165 -37.23 -4.47 -9.51
CA SER A 165 -38.37 -4.91 -8.70
C SER A 165 -39.50 -3.86 -8.70
N ASP A 166 -39.17 -2.57 -8.54
CA ASP A 166 -40.15 -1.47 -8.55
C ASP A 166 -40.86 -1.31 -9.91
N TYR A 167 -40.15 -1.57 -11.02
CA TYR A 167 -40.75 -1.59 -12.35
C TYR A 167 -41.75 -2.75 -12.48
N LYS A 168 -41.40 -3.94 -12.00
CA LYS A 168 -42.26 -5.13 -12.07
C LYS A 168 -43.56 -4.94 -11.28
N GLU A 169 -43.50 -4.35 -10.09
CA GLU A 169 -44.69 -4.04 -9.30
C GLU A 169 -45.63 -3.04 -9.98
N LYS A 170 -45.07 -2.09 -10.75
CA LYS A 170 -45.81 -1.03 -11.44
C LYS A 170 -45.98 -1.27 -12.94
N ALA A 171 -45.72 -2.48 -13.42
CA ALA A 171 -45.68 -2.79 -14.86
C ALA A 171 -46.99 -2.45 -15.59
N ASN A 172 -48.14 -2.57 -14.92
CA ASN A 172 -49.46 -2.26 -15.50
C ASN A 172 -49.70 -0.76 -15.71
N LEU A 173 -48.94 0.12 -15.03
CA LEU A 173 -49.09 1.58 -15.06
C LEU A 173 -48.02 2.26 -15.92
N LEU A 174 -47.02 1.49 -16.37
CA LEU A 174 -45.84 1.99 -17.06
C LEU A 174 -45.80 1.52 -18.51
N PRO A 175 -45.12 2.28 -19.40
CA PRO A 175 -44.88 1.83 -20.77
C PRO A 175 -44.06 0.52 -20.80
N ALA A 176 -44.31 -0.30 -21.82
CA ALA A 176 -43.52 -1.50 -22.06
C ALA A 176 -42.07 -1.12 -22.44
N LEU A 177 -41.11 -1.73 -21.75
CA LEU A 177 -39.68 -1.50 -21.98
C LEU A 177 -39.12 -2.39 -23.08
N THR A 178 -38.15 -1.88 -23.84
CA THR A 178 -37.36 -2.69 -24.77
C THR A 178 -36.35 -3.57 -24.00
N ALA A 179 -35.83 -4.61 -24.66
CA ALA A 179 -34.82 -5.49 -24.05
C ALA A 179 -33.54 -4.72 -23.62
N SER A 180 -33.13 -3.71 -24.39
CA SER A 180 -32.00 -2.83 -24.07
C SER A 180 -32.25 -2.00 -22.81
N GLN A 181 -33.45 -1.45 -22.67
CA GLN A 181 -33.84 -0.67 -21.49
C GLN A 181 -33.98 -1.55 -20.24
N LEU A 182 -34.52 -2.77 -20.36
CA LEU A 182 -34.59 -3.73 -19.26
C LEU A 182 -33.20 -4.12 -18.75
N ARG A 183 -32.27 -4.44 -19.65
CA ARG A 183 -30.85 -4.71 -19.29
C ARG A 183 -30.23 -3.56 -18.53
N LYS A 184 -30.48 -2.33 -18.97
CA LYS A 184 -29.98 -1.12 -18.33
C LYS A 184 -30.55 -0.95 -16.91
N LEU A 185 -31.84 -1.21 -16.71
CA LEU A 185 -32.46 -1.17 -15.39
C LEU A 185 -31.92 -2.27 -14.45
N GLN A 186 -31.62 -3.45 -14.99
CA GLN A 186 -30.94 -4.52 -14.25
C GLN A 186 -29.54 -4.05 -13.81
N HIS A 187 -28.74 -3.45 -14.69
CA HIS A 187 -27.42 -2.91 -14.31
C HIS A 187 -27.53 -1.84 -13.21
N LEU A 188 -28.49 -0.91 -13.31
CA LEU A 188 -28.73 0.11 -12.29
C LEU A 188 -29.15 -0.49 -10.95
N THR A 189 -29.88 -1.61 -10.97
CA THR A 189 -30.26 -2.36 -9.75
C THR A 189 -29.03 -2.99 -9.10
N ILE A 190 -28.10 -3.56 -9.88
CA ILE A 190 -26.82 -4.06 -9.38
C ILE A 190 -26.01 -2.93 -8.72
N VAL A 191 -25.95 -1.76 -9.34
CA VAL A 191 -25.28 -0.56 -8.77
C VAL A 191 -25.91 -0.16 -7.43
N SER A 192 -27.24 -0.12 -7.36
CA SER A 192 -27.96 0.19 -6.11
C SER A 192 -27.71 -0.85 -5.01
N LEU A 193 -27.49 -2.12 -5.34
CA LEU A 193 -27.10 -3.16 -4.39
C LEU A 193 -25.62 -3.03 -3.97
N ALA A 194 -24.73 -2.70 -4.91
CA ALA A 194 -23.32 -2.48 -4.66
C ALA A 194 -23.07 -1.28 -3.73
N ALA A 195 -23.92 -0.24 -3.80
CA ALA A 195 -23.88 0.89 -2.89
C ALA A 195 -24.22 0.51 -1.44
N LYS A 196 -24.94 -0.59 -1.22
CA LYS A 196 -25.32 -1.08 0.12
C LYS A 196 -24.32 -2.08 0.69
N SER A 197 -23.79 -2.98 -0.14
CA SER A 197 -22.87 -4.04 0.29
C SER A 197 -21.78 -4.28 -0.75
N LYS A 198 -20.54 -4.41 -0.27
CA LYS A 198 -19.39 -4.79 -1.11
C LYS A 198 -19.53 -6.21 -1.69
N PHE A 199 -20.10 -7.12 -0.90
CA PHE A 199 -20.30 -8.51 -1.30
C PHE A 199 -21.79 -8.75 -1.53
N ILE A 200 -22.16 -9.10 -2.75
CA ILE A 200 -23.55 -9.31 -3.14
C ILE A 200 -23.75 -10.80 -3.46
N PRO A 201 -24.55 -11.54 -2.68
CA PRO A 201 -24.85 -12.94 -2.98
C PRO A 201 -25.60 -13.11 -4.31
N TYR A 202 -25.31 -14.17 -5.05
CA TYR A 202 -26.02 -14.49 -6.30
C TYR A 202 -27.50 -14.75 -6.07
N SER A 203 -27.90 -15.31 -4.93
CA SER A 203 -29.32 -15.50 -4.59
C SER A 203 -30.10 -14.18 -4.56
N LEU A 204 -29.49 -13.12 -4.01
CA LEU A 204 -30.09 -11.79 -3.97
C LEU A 204 -30.19 -11.19 -5.37
N LEU A 205 -29.14 -11.34 -6.18
CA LEU A 205 -29.14 -10.86 -7.57
C LEU A 205 -30.17 -11.58 -8.44
N LEU A 206 -30.29 -12.90 -8.32
CA LEU A 206 -31.30 -13.69 -9.05
C LEU A 206 -32.72 -13.23 -8.68
N GLN A 207 -32.96 -12.95 -7.38
CA GLN A 207 -34.25 -12.48 -6.90
C GLN A 207 -34.58 -11.05 -7.38
N GLU A 208 -33.67 -10.10 -7.21
CA GLU A 208 -33.90 -8.68 -7.53
C GLU A 208 -33.91 -8.39 -9.04
N LEU A 209 -33.22 -9.20 -9.84
CA LEU A 209 -33.16 -9.04 -11.30
C LEU A 209 -34.17 -9.94 -12.05
N ASP A 210 -34.91 -10.80 -11.32
CA ASP A 210 -35.83 -11.81 -11.85
C ASP A 210 -35.19 -12.75 -12.89
N ILE A 211 -33.92 -13.09 -12.67
CA ILE A 211 -33.15 -13.97 -13.56
C ILE A 211 -33.23 -15.39 -13.02
N LYS A 212 -33.63 -16.34 -13.88
CA LYS A 212 -33.79 -17.75 -13.49
C LYS A 212 -32.48 -18.55 -13.61
N ASN A 213 -31.63 -18.17 -14.55
CA ASN A 213 -30.43 -18.93 -14.91
C ASN A 213 -29.17 -18.24 -14.40
N LEU A 214 -28.27 -19.01 -13.77
CA LEU A 214 -26.99 -18.48 -13.30
C LEU A 214 -26.14 -17.93 -14.45
N ARG A 215 -26.16 -18.59 -15.61
CA ARG A 215 -25.38 -18.17 -16.79
C ARG A 215 -25.79 -16.78 -17.27
N GLU A 216 -27.09 -16.54 -17.34
CA GLU A 216 -27.65 -15.25 -17.75
C GLU A 216 -27.30 -14.15 -16.74
N LEU A 217 -27.30 -14.47 -15.44
CA LEU A 217 -26.84 -13.54 -14.41
C LEU A 217 -25.36 -13.18 -14.60
N GLU A 218 -24.49 -14.17 -14.82
CA GLU A 218 -23.07 -13.93 -15.07
C GLU A 218 -22.87 -13.07 -16.32
N ASP A 219 -23.59 -13.34 -17.41
CA ASP A 219 -23.53 -12.54 -18.64
C ASP A 219 -23.97 -11.08 -18.41
N VAL A 220 -25.02 -10.84 -17.60
CA VAL A 220 -25.45 -9.47 -17.22
C VAL A 220 -24.40 -8.76 -16.35
N ILE A 221 -23.78 -9.47 -15.40
CA ILE A 221 -22.70 -8.91 -14.57
C ILE A 221 -21.48 -8.57 -15.44
N ILE A 222 -21.13 -9.45 -16.37
CA ILE A 222 -20.05 -9.25 -17.33
C ILE A 222 -20.35 -8.02 -18.20
N ASP A 223 -21.55 -7.92 -18.79
CA ASP A 223 -21.99 -6.75 -19.56
C ASP A 223 -21.83 -5.45 -18.75
N ALA A 224 -22.17 -5.46 -17.47
CA ALA A 224 -22.02 -4.30 -16.58
C ALA A 224 -20.56 -3.93 -16.30
N ILE A 225 -19.65 -4.91 -16.22
CA ILE A 225 -18.20 -4.68 -16.08
C ILE A 225 -17.62 -4.13 -17.38
N TYR A 226 -17.98 -4.69 -18.54
CA TYR A 226 -17.52 -4.21 -19.85
C TYR A 226 -18.03 -2.81 -20.18
N ALA A 227 -19.18 -2.41 -19.62
CA ALA A 227 -19.73 -1.07 -19.75
C ALA A 227 -19.15 -0.06 -18.73
N ASP A 228 -18.12 -0.42 -17.97
CA ASP A 228 -17.48 0.40 -16.92
C ASP A 228 -18.45 0.91 -15.84
N ILE A 229 -19.56 0.19 -15.61
CA ILE A 229 -20.59 0.55 -14.62
C ILE A 229 -20.16 0.07 -13.23
N ILE A 230 -19.62 -1.14 -13.16
CA ILE A 230 -19.13 -1.76 -11.94
C ILE A 230 -17.76 -2.39 -12.20
N HIS A 231 -16.85 -2.29 -11.24
CA HIS A 231 -15.61 -3.06 -11.24
C HIS A 231 -15.65 -4.05 -10.09
N GLY A 232 -15.26 -5.30 -10.35
CA GLY A 232 -15.34 -6.35 -9.36
C GLY A 232 -14.90 -7.70 -9.89
N LYS A 233 -15.01 -8.72 -9.04
CA LYS A 233 -14.69 -10.10 -9.35
C LYS A 233 -15.87 -11.01 -9.04
N LEU A 234 -16.10 -12.00 -9.90
CA LEU A 234 -17.08 -13.04 -9.68
C LEU A 234 -16.44 -14.15 -8.83
N ASP A 235 -16.97 -14.38 -7.63
CA ASP A 235 -16.54 -15.45 -6.73
C ASP A 235 -17.53 -16.61 -6.83
N GLN A 236 -17.25 -17.52 -7.76
CA GLN A 236 -18.09 -18.68 -8.01
C GLN A 236 -18.09 -19.65 -6.83
N LYS A 237 -17.01 -19.72 -6.03
CA LYS A 237 -16.89 -20.63 -4.89
C LYS A 237 -17.87 -20.23 -3.78
N ASN A 238 -17.94 -18.95 -3.46
CA ASN A 238 -18.84 -18.43 -2.43
C ASN A 238 -20.19 -17.95 -3.00
N LYS A 239 -20.40 -18.07 -4.32
CA LYS A 239 -21.62 -17.63 -5.03
C LYS A 239 -21.95 -16.17 -4.75
N GLN A 240 -20.96 -15.30 -4.89
CA GLN A 240 -21.07 -13.88 -4.61
C GLN A 240 -20.33 -13.03 -5.65
N LEU A 241 -20.80 -11.80 -5.83
CA LEU A 241 -20.12 -10.77 -6.57
C LEU A 241 -19.38 -9.87 -5.57
N GLU A 242 -18.06 -9.77 -5.70
CA GLU A 242 -17.28 -8.77 -4.98
C GLU A 242 -17.18 -7.52 -5.84
N VAL A 243 -17.70 -6.41 -5.35
CA VAL A 243 -17.68 -5.11 -6.03
C VAL A 243 -16.61 -4.22 -5.41
N ASP A 244 -15.62 -3.81 -6.20
CA ASP A 244 -14.58 -2.88 -5.79
C ASP A 244 -14.97 -1.43 -6.05
N PHE A 245 -15.74 -1.19 -7.12
CA PHE A 245 -16.23 0.12 -7.51
C PHE A 245 -17.56 0.00 -8.22
N ALA A 246 -18.45 0.97 -8.01
CA ALA A 246 -19.68 1.12 -8.77
C ALA A 246 -19.87 2.61 -9.08
N ILE A 247 -20.40 2.93 -10.25
CA ILE A 247 -20.72 4.30 -10.61
C ILE A 247 -21.76 4.89 -9.66
N GLY A 248 -21.69 6.21 -9.46
CA GLY A 248 -22.70 6.94 -8.73
C GLY A 248 -23.99 7.06 -9.54
N ARG A 249 -25.11 6.68 -8.93
CA ARG A 249 -26.46 6.92 -9.44
C ARG A 249 -27.03 8.24 -8.91
N ASP A 250 -28.16 8.69 -9.43
CA ASP A 250 -28.88 9.87 -8.92
C ASP A 250 -29.24 9.74 -7.44
N ILE A 251 -29.08 10.84 -6.72
CA ILE A 251 -29.23 10.92 -5.26
C ILE A 251 -30.43 11.81 -4.95
N THR A 252 -31.29 11.35 -4.04
CA THR A 252 -32.40 12.19 -3.54
C THR A 252 -31.92 13.16 -2.45
N PRO A 253 -32.58 14.32 -2.26
CA PRO A 253 -32.21 15.27 -1.22
C PRO A 253 -32.16 14.67 0.19
N GLU A 254 -33.00 13.68 0.49
CA GLU A 254 -33.04 13.00 1.78
C GLU A 254 -31.78 12.16 2.01
N THR A 255 -31.24 11.58 0.94
CA THR A 255 -30.04 10.74 0.97
C THR A 255 -28.78 11.57 1.20
N VAL A 256 -28.77 12.87 0.85
CA VAL A 256 -27.64 13.78 1.07
C VAL A 256 -27.29 13.92 2.56
N ASN A 257 -28.30 13.97 3.43
CA ASN A 257 -28.08 14.03 4.87
C ASN A 257 -27.40 12.77 5.38
N ARG A 258 -27.85 11.60 4.91
CA ARG A 258 -27.22 10.31 5.24
C ARG A 258 -25.78 10.23 4.74
N VAL A 259 -25.48 10.72 3.53
CA VAL A 259 -24.10 10.76 3.01
C VAL A 259 -23.22 11.66 3.87
N THR A 260 -23.75 12.80 4.30
CA THR A 260 -23.03 13.74 5.18
C THR A 260 -22.73 13.10 6.54
N GLU A 261 -23.71 12.40 7.12
CA GLU A 261 -23.54 11.66 8.38
C GLU A 261 -22.47 10.57 8.24
N VAL A 262 -22.51 9.75 7.20
CA VAL A 262 -21.50 8.69 6.97
C VAL A 262 -20.10 9.27 6.77
N LEU A 263 -19.97 10.39 6.05
CA LEU A 263 -18.69 11.07 5.89
C LEU A 263 -18.19 11.67 7.20
N GLN A 264 -19.09 12.22 8.02
CA GLN A 264 -18.73 12.75 9.33
C GLN A 264 -18.29 11.63 10.27
N ASP A 265 -19.02 10.51 10.33
CA ASP A 265 -18.66 9.32 11.11
C ASP A 265 -17.28 8.80 10.71
N TRP A 266 -16.97 8.81 9.41
CA TRP A 266 -15.66 8.41 8.91
C TRP A 266 -14.56 9.40 9.32
N CYS A 267 -14.79 10.70 9.19
CA CYS A 267 -13.88 11.74 9.66
C CYS A 267 -13.60 11.62 11.16
N ASP A 268 -14.65 11.47 11.98
CA ASP A 268 -14.55 11.32 13.42
C ASP A 268 -13.81 10.04 13.80
N GLY A 269 -14.03 8.95 13.05
CA GLY A 269 -13.28 7.71 13.17
C GLY A 269 -11.79 7.91 12.91
N CYS A 270 -11.43 8.62 11.83
CA CYS A 270 -10.05 8.96 11.50
C CYS A 270 -9.41 9.85 12.58
N GLU A 271 -10.10 10.89 13.03
CA GLU A 271 -9.63 11.77 14.11
C GLU A 271 -9.40 11.00 15.41
N SER A 272 -10.31 10.09 15.78
CA SER A 272 -10.19 9.28 16.99
C SER A 272 -8.96 8.36 16.94
N VAL A 273 -8.70 7.75 15.78
CA VAL A 273 -7.50 6.92 15.57
C VAL A 273 -6.23 7.79 15.63
N LEU A 274 -6.23 8.96 14.98
CA LEU A 274 -5.10 9.89 15.02
C LEU A 274 -4.79 10.35 16.45
N ARG A 275 -5.79 10.82 17.20
CA ARG A 275 -5.64 11.21 18.62
C ARG A 275 -5.15 10.05 19.47
N SER A 276 -5.60 8.83 19.19
CA SER A 276 -5.14 7.64 19.89
C SER A 276 -3.65 7.36 19.63
N ILE A 277 -3.19 7.51 18.39
CA ILE A 277 -1.79 7.35 18.01
C ILE A 277 -0.93 8.43 18.67
N GLU A 278 -1.34 9.70 18.61
CA GLU A 278 -0.65 10.83 19.27
C GLU A 278 -0.47 10.57 20.77
N LYS A 279 -1.52 10.07 21.44
CA LYS A 279 -1.47 9.70 22.85
C LYS A 279 -0.51 8.54 23.14
N GLN A 280 -0.40 7.55 22.25
CA GLN A 280 0.58 6.46 22.42
C GLN A 280 2.01 6.95 22.22
N ILE A 281 2.23 7.88 21.29
CA ILE A 281 3.54 8.51 21.06
C ILE A 281 3.96 9.28 22.33
N GLU A 282 3.06 10.08 22.90
CA GLU A 282 3.34 10.82 24.14
C GLU A 282 3.68 9.89 25.31
N ARG A 283 2.92 8.80 25.46
CA ARG A 283 3.20 7.76 26.48
C ARG A 283 4.55 7.09 26.29
N ALA A 284 4.89 6.71 25.06
CA ALA A 284 6.16 6.09 24.73
C ALA A 284 7.34 7.03 25.02
N ASN A 285 7.22 8.30 24.65
CA ASN A 285 8.22 9.33 24.94
C ASN A 285 8.40 9.54 26.44
N THR A 286 7.29 9.65 27.19
CA THR A 286 7.33 9.80 28.64
C THR A 286 7.99 8.59 29.32
N HIS A 287 7.69 7.37 28.85
CA HIS A 287 8.30 6.16 29.39
C HIS A 287 9.80 6.08 29.06
N LYS A 288 10.19 6.45 27.84
CA LYS A 288 11.59 6.56 27.43
C LYS A 288 12.36 7.55 28.31
N GLU A 289 11.81 8.74 28.54
CA GLU A 289 12.41 9.74 29.43
C GLU A 289 12.55 9.24 30.87
N LYS A 290 11.52 8.58 31.42
CA LYS A 290 11.58 8.00 32.77
C LYS A 290 12.67 6.93 32.87
N LYS A 291 12.76 6.03 31.88
CA LYS A 291 13.78 4.99 31.84
C LYS A 291 15.19 5.56 31.68
N GLN A 292 15.34 6.61 30.87
CA GLN A 292 16.61 7.32 30.72
C GLN A 292 17.06 7.96 32.05
N LYS A 293 16.13 8.62 32.77
CA LYS A 293 16.42 9.20 34.09
C LYS A 293 16.84 8.11 35.10
N GLN A 294 16.12 6.99 35.15
CA GLN A 294 16.47 5.86 36.01
C GLN A 294 17.84 5.27 35.66
N LYS A 295 18.15 5.10 34.38
CA LYS A 295 19.45 4.61 33.92
C LYS A 295 20.59 5.52 34.39
N VAL A 296 20.46 6.83 34.20
CA VAL A 296 21.45 7.83 34.65
C VAL A 296 21.60 7.79 36.18
N GLN A 297 20.52 7.61 36.93
CA GLN A 297 20.57 7.52 38.39
C GLN A 297 21.33 6.26 38.85
N VAL A 298 21.05 5.10 38.27
CA VAL A 298 21.75 3.85 38.58
C VAL A 298 23.23 3.94 38.20
N GLU A 299 23.56 4.52 37.04
CA GLU A 299 24.96 4.74 36.63
C GLU A 299 25.72 5.65 37.61
N ALA A 300 25.07 6.72 38.11
CA ALA A 300 25.64 7.59 39.13
C ALA A 300 25.86 6.87 40.47
N GLU A 301 24.90 6.04 40.90
CA GLU A 301 25.03 5.23 42.13
C GLU A 301 26.16 4.20 42.02
N VAL A 302 26.29 3.52 40.88
CA VAL A 302 27.39 2.57 40.63
C VAL A 302 28.75 3.26 40.69
N GLU A 303 28.86 4.46 40.11
CA GLU A 303 30.11 5.23 40.14
C GLU A 303 30.46 5.68 41.57
N ASN A 304 29.46 6.09 42.36
CA ASN A 304 29.66 6.43 43.76
C ASN A 304 30.14 5.22 44.59
N LEU A 305 29.53 4.04 44.39
CA LEU A 305 29.93 2.80 45.06
C LEU A 305 31.36 2.36 44.66
N ARG A 306 31.72 2.47 43.37
CA ARG A 306 33.08 2.17 42.90
C ARG A 306 34.12 3.06 43.57
N LYS A 307 33.83 4.37 43.71
CA LYS A 307 34.70 5.32 44.42
C LYS A 307 34.85 4.95 45.89
N ALA A 308 33.76 4.56 46.56
CA ALA A 308 33.78 4.13 47.96
C ALA A 308 34.63 2.86 48.18
N ILE A 309 34.49 1.85 47.31
CA ILE A 309 35.29 0.61 47.39
C ILE A 309 36.77 0.89 47.17
N LYS A 310 37.10 1.74 46.18
CA LYS A 310 38.49 2.11 45.90
C LYS A 310 39.14 2.84 47.08
N ALA A 311 38.38 3.66 47.80
CA ALA A 311 38.84 4.33 49.01
C ALA A 311 39.06 3.35 50.18
N SER A 312 38.25 2.29 50.32
CA SER A 312 38.44 1.25 51.35
C SER A 312 39.56 0.25 51.03
N SER A 313 39.83 -0.03 49.75
CA SER A 313 40.91 -0.96 49.37
C SER A 313 42.33 -0.38 49.50
N GLN A 314 42.45 0.92 49.79
CA GLN A 314 43.74 1.58 50.03
C GLN A 314 44.16 1.61 51.51
N SER A 315 43.33 1.11 52.44
CA SER A 315 43.67 1.00 53.86
C SER A 315 44.15 -0.38 54.32
N ASP A 316 44.05 -1.44 53.50
CA ASP A 316 44.35 -2.83 53.92
C ASP A 316 45.63 -3.42 53.29
N MET A 317 46.65 -2.60 53.05
CA MET A 317 48.00 -3.06 52.70
C MET A 317 49.00 -2.61 53.77
N ASP A 318 48.77 -3.01 55.02
CA ASP A 318 49.86 -3.19 55.97
C ASP A 318 49.52 -4.31 56.97
N ASN A 319 50.53 -5.14 57.24
CA ASN A 319 50.61 -6.21 58.24
C ASN A 319 50.10 -7.63 57.88
N GLY A 320 51.06 -8.55 57.72
CA GLY A 320 50.84 -9.99 57.60
C GLY A 320 50.81 -10.74 58.94
N GLY A 321 50.29 -11.97 58.94
CA GLY A 321 50.36 -12.88 60.09
C GLY A 321 49.41 -14.08 60.01
N VAL A 322 49.96 -15.27 60.23
CA VAL A 322 49.44 -16.64 60.01
C VAL A 322 48.42 -17.16 61.08
N SER A 323 47.58 -18.13 60.65
CA SER A 323 46.91 -19.24 61.39
C SER A 323 45.48 -19.12 61.96
N GLY A 324 44.61 -20.06 61.53
CA GLY A 324 43.46 -20.54 62.31
C GLY A 324 42.21 -20.96 61.49
N MET A 325 42.09 -22.26 61.16
CA MET A 325 40.84 -22.91 60.69
C MET A 325 39.92 -23.22 61.91
N PRO A 326 38.56 -23.28 61.80
CA PRO A 326 37.93 -24.41 61.10
C PRO A 326 36.54 -24.19 60.44
N ALA A 327 36.27 -25.10 59.49
CA ALA A 327 35.01 -25.81 59.22
C ALA A 327 33.68 -25.03 59.06
N SER A 328 33.15 -25.02 57.83
CA SER A 328 32.02 -25.87 57.41
C SER A 328 31.42 -25.33 56.11
N TYR A 329 31.59 -26.07 55.02
CA TYR A 329 30.81 -25.86 53.81
C TYR A 329 29.42 -26.47 54.03
N HIS A 330 28.48 -25.64 54.50
CA HIS A 330 27.06 -25.97 54.44
C HIS A 330 26.49 -25.44 53.13
N SER A 331 26.17 -26.36 52.24
CA SER A 331 25.35 -26.14 51.05
C SER A 331 23.97 -25.63 51.46
N GLN A 332 23.62 -24.40 51.08
CA GLN A 332 22.21 -23.99 51.06
C GLN A 332 21.85 -23.33 49.73
N GLN A 333 20.98 -24.05 49.04
CA GLN A 333 20.18 -23.70 47.89
C GLN A 333 19.57 -22.30 48.04
N TYR A 334 19.81 -21.42 47.07
CA TYR A 334 18.91 -20.30 46.85
C TYR A 334 17.72 -20.78 46.02
N GLN A 335 16.65 -21.13 46.75
CA GLN A 335 15.31 -21.33 46.21
C GLN A 335 14.77 -20.00 45.67
N GLN A 336 14.33 -20.01 44.42
CA GLN A 336 13.50 -18.96 43.82
C GLN A 336 12.17 -18.89 44.57
N LYS A 337 11.88 -17.75 45.21
CA LYS A 337 10.54 -17.45 45.74
C LYS A 337 9.72 -16.72 44.68
N ALA A 338 8.66 -17.39 44.24
CA ALA A 338 7.53 -16.81 43.53
C ALA A 338 6.81 -15.74 44.40
N PRO A 339 6.16 -14.73 43.82
CA PRO A 339 5.40 -13.75 44.59
C PRO A 339 4.03 -14.29 44.97
N THR A 340 3.72 -14.18 46.26
CA THR A 340 2.46 -14.56 46.89
C THR A 340 1.37 -13.51 46.72
N THR A 341 0.17 -14.01 46.48
CA THR A 341 -1.13 -13.33 46.48
C THR A 341 -1.43 -12.57 47.78
N SER A 342 -2.02 -11.38 47.67
CA SER A 342 -2.79 -10.76 48.76
C SER A 342 -4.05 -10.09 48.21
N LYS A 343 -5.20 -10.51 48.76
CA LYS A 343 -6.54 -9.97 48.50
C LYS A 343 -6.85 -8.85 49.48
N THR A 344 -7.40 -7.73 49.02
CA THR A 344 -8.39 -6.97 49.81
C THR A 344 -9.38 -6.18 48.95
N LYS A 345 -10.66 -6.54 49.15
CA LYS A 345 -11.94 -5.80 49.17
C LYS A 345 -12.28 -4.79 48.06
N GLY A 346 -13.38 -5.10 47.38
CA GLY A 346 -14.00 -4.30 46.33
C GLY A 346 -14.87 -3.14 46.80
N LEU A 347 -15.10 -2.24 45.85
CA LEU A 347 -16.29 -1.41 45.73
C LEU A 347 -16.85 -1.56 44.32
N ARG A 348 -18.17 -1.70 44.23
CA ARG A 348 -18.95 -1.98 43.02
C ARG A 348 -19.11 -0.74 42.15
N GLY A 349 -19.11 -0.98 40.84
CA GLY A 349 -20.07 -0.37 39.92
C GLY A 349 -19.51 0.63 38.91
N SER A 350 -19.25 0.17 37.68
CA SER A 350 -19.93 0.69 36.46
C SER A 350 -19.40 0.03 35.19
N GLY A 351 -20.35 -0.47 34.38
CA GLY A 351 -20.26 -0.56 32.91
C GLY A 351 -19.18 -1.45 32.31
N LYS A 352 -19.50 -2.74 32.09
CA LYS A 352 -18.84 -3.55 31.07
C LYS A 352 -19.17 -2.96 29.68
N VAL A 353 -18.28 -2.13 29.16
CA VAL A 353 -18.14 -1.95 27.71
C VAL A 353 -17.30 -3.12 27.22
N PHE A 354 -17.83 -3.94 26.32
CA PHE A 354 -17.01 -4.91 25.58
C PHE A 354 -16.08 -4.11 24.66
N GLY A 355 -14.99 -3.58 25.23
CA GLY A 355 -13.90 -3.02 24.48
C GLY A 355 -13.31 -4.15 23.65
N THR A 356 -13.48 -4.07 22.34
CA THR A 356 -12.73 -4.88 21.38
C THR A 356 -11.26 -4.79 21.79
N GLN A 357 -10.69 -5.91 22.24
CA GLN A 357 -9.29 -5.94 22.68
C GLN A 357 -8.44 -5.46 21.51
N ASN A 358 -7.72 -4.35 21.67
CA ASN A 358 -6.85 -3.84 20.63
C ASN A 358 -5.74 -4.88 20.38
N PRO A 359 -5.71 -5.55 19.21
CA PRO A 359 -4.76 -6.63 18.97
C PRO A 359 -3.30 -6.17 18.90
N CYS A 360 -3.07 -4.85 18.79
CA CYS A 360 -1.73 -4.25 18.89
C CYS A 360 -1.23 -4.08 20.32
N SER A 361 -2.06 -4.29 21.35
CA SER A 361 -1.66 -4.14 22.77
C SER A 361 -0.60 -5.15 23.22
N SER A 362 -0.50 -6.30 22.55
CA SER A 362 0.54 -7.31 22.77
C SER A 362 1.86 -7.01 22.06
N SER A 363 1.99 -5.85 21.40
CA SER A 363 3.15 -5.48 20.56
C SER A 363 3.57 -6.59 19.59
N PRO A 364 2.66 -7.03 18.70
CA PRO A 364 2.92 -8.18 17.83
C PRO A 364 3.98 -7.91 16.75
N CYS A 365 4.31 -6.65 16.45
CA CYS A 365 5.28 -6.29 15.42
C CYS A 365 6.72 -6.25 15.97
N PHE A 366 7.64 -6.93 15.29
CA PHE A 366 9.05 -7.07 15.63
C PHE A 366 9.89 -6.04 14.86
N ASN A 367 11.20 -5.96 15.18
CA ASN A 367 12.18 -5.10 14.51
C ASN A 367 11.75 -3.63 14.38
N ASN A 368 11.09 -3.08 15.40
CA ASN A 368 10.58 -1.70 15.42
C ASN A 368 9.45 -1.43 14.40
N GLY A 369 8.72 -2.46 13.98
CA GLY A 369 7.53 -2.34 13.13
C GLY A 369 6.34 -1.67 13.81
N THR A 370 5.57 -0.90 13.03
CA THR A 370 4.42 -0.14 13.52
C THR A 370 3.14 -0.97 13.42
N CYS A 371 2.50 -1.26 14.55
CA CYS A 371 1.24 -2.01 14.58
C CYS A 371 0.03 -1.11 14.29
N GLN A 372 -0.83 -1.52 13.36
CA GLN A 372 -2.08 -0.85 13.03
C GLN A 372 -3.27 -1.80 13.27
N ALA A 373 -4.19 -1.47 14.18
CA ALA A 373 -5.36 -2.30 14.49
C ALA A 373 -6.49 -2.11 13.47
N GLY A 374 -7.27 -3.17 13.20
CA GLY A 374 -8.50 -3.14 12.38
C GLY A 374 -8.37 -3.45 10.87
N TYR A 375 -7.17 -3.79 10.38
CA TYR A 375 -6.90 -3.92 8.93
C TYR A 375 -7.08 -5.33 8.36
N THR A 376 -7.17 -6.36 9.20
CA THR A 376 -7.23 -7.76 8.76
C THR A 376 -8.23 -8.56 9.58
N HIS A 377 -8.58 -9.78 9.14
CA HIS A 377 -9.36 -10.75 9.91
C HIS A 377 -8.71 -11.13 11.26
N LYS A 378 -7.41 -10.84 11.45
CA LYS A 378 -6.68 -11.00 12.72
C LYS A 378 -6.68 -9.73 13.58
N GLY A 379 -7.32 -8.66 13.10
CA GLY A 379 -7.53 -7.41 13.82
C GLY A 379 -6.30 -6.48 13.92
N PHE A 380 -5.18 -6.77 13.25
CA PHE A 380 -4.05 -5.85 13.09
C PHE A 380 -3.19 -6.14 11.84
N ARG A 381 -2.39 -5.16 11.40
CA ARG A 381 -1.34 -5.23 10.37
C ARG A 381 -0.07 -4.58 10.92
N CYS A 382 1.09 -5.18 10.68
CA CYS A 382 2.38 -4.56 10.96
C CYS A 382 2.89 -3.82 9.72
N LYS A 383 3.30 -2.56 9.89
CA LYS A 383 4.08 -1.80 8.91
C LYS A 383 5.55 -1.96 9.25
N CYS A 384 6.28 -2.64 8.39
CA CYS A 384 7.68 -2.96 8.65
C CYS A 384 8.59 -1.79 8.30
N PRO A 385 9.63 -1.53 9.11
CA PRO A 385 10.66 -0.57 8.77
C PRO A 385 11.52 -1.09 7.62
N LEU A 386 12.31 -0.20 7.02
CA LEU A 386 13.13 -0.49 5.84
C LEU A 386 14.00 -1.74 6.06
N GLY A 387 13.96 -2.66 5.10
CA GLY A 387 14.72 -3.91 5.15
C GLY A 387 14.05 -5.05 5.92
N PHE A 388 12.85 -4.86 6.48
CA PHE A 388 12.09 -5.93 7.16
C PHE A 388 10.73 -6.19 6.48
N THR A 389 10.30 -7.45 6.53
CA THR A 389 9.11 -7.96 5.86
C THR A 389 8.34 -8.97 6.72
N GLY A 390 7.13 -9.28 6.28
CA GLY A 390 6.25 -10.31 6.83
C GLY A 390 5.24 -9.78 7.84
N ILE A 391 4.25 -10.61 8.16
CA ILE A 391 3.06 -10.24 8.96
C ILE A 391 3.37 -9.62 10.34
N TYR A 392 4.55 -9.92 10.88
CA TYR A 392 5.04 -9.45 12.16
C TYR A 392 6.35 -8.66 12.05
N CYS A 393 6.82 -8.32 10.84
CA CYS A 393 8.11 -7.65 10.62
C CYS A 393 9.32 -8.37 11.24
N LYS A 394 9.24 -9.69 11.39
CA LYS A 394 10.32 -10.52 11.93
C LYS A 394 11.41 -10.79 10.89
N LYS A 395 11.04 -10.89 9.62
CA LYS A 395 11.93 -11.31 8.55
C LYS A 395 12.65 -10.08 7.99
N ALA A 396 13.93 -10.17 7.68
CA ALA A 396 14.56 -9.18 6.82
C ALA A 396 14.10 -9.45 5.37
N CYS A 397 14.09 -8.45 4.49
CA CYS A 397 14.00 -8.73 3.06
C CYS A 397 15.33 -9.39 2.63
N SER A 398 15.35 -10.72 2.72
CA SER A 398 16.41 -11.59 2.25
C SER A 398 15.81 -12.63 1.31
N PHE A 399 16.64 -13.16 0.42
CA PHE A 399 16.37 -14.38 -0.30
C PHE A 399 17.40 -15.42 0.14
N ASP A 400 17.07 -16.10 1.23
CA ASP A 400 17.84 -17.17 1.87
C ASP A 400 17.17 -18.54 1.69
N PHE A 401 16.12 -18.63 0.87
CA PHE A 401 15.43 -19.87 0.48
C PHE A 401 14.82 -20.73 1.61
N GLU A 402 14.91 -20.31 2.87
CA GLU A 402 14.34 -20.98 4.05
C GLU A 402 12.81 -21.11 4.00
N ASP A 403 12.14 -20.23 3.25
CA ASP A 403 10.71 -20.28 2.98
C ASP A 403 10.37 -20.88 1.60
N GLY A 404 11.35 -21.46 0.90
CA GLY A 404 11.24 -21.97 -0.47
C GLY A 404 11.58 -20.95 -1.55
N ILE A 405 11.42 -21.34 -2.82
CA ILE A 405 11.65 -20.47 -3.99
C ILE A 405 10.50 -19.50 -4.30
N GLY A 406 9.36 -19.58 -3.60
CA GLY A 406 8.29 -18.57 -3.60
C GLY A 406 7.98 -17.90 -4.95
N GLY A 407 8.17 -16.58 -5.03
CA GLY A 407 7.92 -15.74 -6.22
C GLY A 407 9.05 -15.73 -7.26
N TRP A 408 10.06 -16.59 -7.14
CA TRP A 408 11.12 -16.70 -8.14
C TRP A 408 10.59 -17.32 -9.43
N LYS A 409 10.96 -16.72 -10.57
CA LYS A 409 10.59 -17.21 -11.89
C LYS A 409 11.69 -18.11 -12.43
N MET A 410 11.37 -19.38 -12.59
CA MET A 410 12.24 -20.39 -13.18
C MET A 410 12.00 -20.53 -14.69
N THR A 411 13.05 -20.82 -15.43
CA THR A 411 13.03 -21.24 -16.84
C THR A 411 14.01 -22.39 -17.03
N GLY A 412 13.75 -23.30 -17.98
CA GLY A 412 14.58 -24.48 -18.20
C GLY A 412 14.41 -25.55 -17.12
N THR A 413 15.36 -26.49 -17.06
CA THR A 413 15.36 -27.65 -16.16
C THR A 413 16.36 -27.54 -15.01
N ALA A 414 17.29 -26.59 -15.03
CA ALA A 414 18.37 -26.49 -14.04
C ALA A 414 17.93 -26.35 -12.59
N PHE A 415 16.77 -25.73 -12.33
CA PHE A 415 16.34 -25.40 -10.98
C PHE A 415 15.08 -26.15 -10.52
N ILE A 416 14.65 -27.21 -11.20
CA ILE A 416 13.35 -27.88 -10.97
C ILE A 416 13.22 -28.56 -9.61
N TYR A 417 14.35 -28.88 -8.97
CA TYR A 417 14.40 -29.51 -7.64
C TYR A 417 14.84 -28.55 -6.54
N GLN A 418 14.84 -27.24 -6.83
CA GLN A 418 15.32 -26.21 -5.90
C GLN A 418 14.15 -25.57 -5.12
N PRO A 419 14.38 -25.10 -3.89
CA PRO A 419 15.64 -25.22 -3.16
C PRO A 419 15.85 -26.63 -2.63
N THR A 420 17.09 -26.94 -2.28
CA THR A 420 17.49 -28.25 -1.77
C THR A 420 17.73 -28.18 -0.26
N PHE A 421 17.38 -29.25 0.47
CA PHE A 421 17.49 -29.31 1.92
C PHE A 421 18.80 -29.96 2.39
N GLY A 422 19.51 -29.26 3.27
CA GLY A 422 20.73 -29.70 3.94
C GLY A 422 21.95 -29.77 3.02
N ASP A 423 23.08 -30.15 3.61
CA ASP A 423 24.37 -30.24 2.93
C ASP A 423 24.49 -31.56 2.16
N ASN A 424 23.99 -31.57 0.92
CA ASN A 424 24.03 -32.74 0.04
C ASN A 424 25.44 -33.09 -0.46
N PRO A 425 26.33 -32.12 -0.80
CA PRO A 425 27.74 -32.42 -1.06
C PRO A 425 28.42 -33.16 0.09
N ALA A 426 28.29 -32.67 1.34
CA ALA A 426 28.87 -33.33 2.50
C ALA A 426 28.31 -34.74 2.73
N ALA A 427 27.01 -34.95 2.48
CA ALA A 427 26.39 -36.28 2.57
C ALA A 427 26.94 -37.28 1.54
N ARG A 428 27.49 -36.81 0.41
CA ARG A 428 28.22 -37.63 -0.57
C ARG A 428 29.71 -37.80 -0.23
N GLY A 429 30.19 -37.28 0.89
CA GLY A 429 31.60 -37.28 1.25
C GLY A 429 32.47 -36.29 0.47
N ARG A 430 31.85 -35.26 -0.12
CA ARG A 430 32.54 -34.10 -0.72
C ARG A 430 32.76 -33.01 0.32
N GLU A 431 33.41 -31.92 -0.08
CA GLU A 431 33.48 -30.68 0.68
C GLU A 431 32.07 -30.14 1.00
N SER A 432 31.94 -29.48 2.16
CA SER A 432 30.68 -28.88 2.61
C SER A 432 30.31 -27.70 1.72
N ALA A 433 29.02 -27.57 1.40
CA ALA A 433 28.50 -26.42 0.68
C ALA A 433 28.59 -25.09 1.46
N GLN A 434 28.76 -25.15 2.79
CA GLN A 434 28.73 -23.97 3.69
C GLN A 434 27.47 -23.10 3.53
N LEU A 435 26.31 -23.74 3.36
CA LEU A 435 25.00 -23.08 3.36
C LEU A 435 24.72 -22.29 4.65
N GLN A 436 23.89 -21.26 4.53
CA GLN A 436 23.27 -20.57 5.65
C GLN A 436 21.89 -21.19 5.89
N GLY A 437 21.65 -21.69 7.10
CA GLY A 437 20.37 -22.30 7.44
C GLY A 437 20.28 -23.74 6.95
N TYR A 438 19.17 -24.09 6.31
CA TYR A 438 18.86 -25.46 5.88
C TYR A 438 18.51 -25.56 4.40
N TRP A 439 18.09 -24.49 3.75
CA TRP A 439 17.60 -24.49 2.38
C TRP A 439 18.43 -23.55 1.52
N TRP A 440 18.83 -24.01 0.34
CA TRP A 440 19.69 -23.25 -0.56
C TRP A 440 19.48 -23.69 -2.01
N VAL A 441 20.05 -22.96 -2.97
CA VAL A 441 20.03 -23.36 -4.38
C VAL A 441 21.32 -24.09 -4.69
N GLY A 442 21.23 -25.39 -5.01
CA GLY A 442 22.36 -26.17 -5.51
C GLY A 442 21.97 -26.85 -6.81
N GLY A 443 22.40 -26.32 -7.96
CA GLY A 443 21.90 -26.75 -9.28
C GLY A 443 22.06 -28.25 -9.60
N ALA A 444 23.06 -28.92 -9.00
CA ALA A 444 23.24 -30.37 -9.13
C ALA A 444 22.43 -31.20 -8.12
N GLU A 445 21.88 -30.57 -7.08
CA GLU A 445 21.26 -31.26 -5.95
C GLU A 445 19.79 -31.60 -6.18
N LYS A 446 19.37 -32.72 -5.59
CA LYS A 446 18.00 -33.22 -5.68
C LYS A 446 17.49 -33.67 -4.32
N ARG A 447 17.24 -32.70 -3.44
CA ARG A 447 16.58 -32.93 -2.15
C ARG A 447 15.53 -31.86 -1.86
N PRO A 448 14.43 -31.81 -2.64
CA PRO A 448 13.39 -30.79 -2.48
C PRO A 448 12.54 -30.98 -1.20
N LYS A 449 12.69 -32.10 -0.48
CA LYS A 449 12.00 -32.36 0.79
C LYS A 449 12.96 -32.93 1.83
N GLU A 450 12.71 -32.62 3.10
CA GLU A 450 13.52 -33.11 4.22
C GLU A 450 13.60 -34.65 4.29
N ASN A 451 12.48 -35.30 3.95
CA ASN A 451 12.34 -36.76 3.94
C ASN A 451 13.03 -37.44 2.75
N ASP A 452 13.43 -36.69 1.72
CA ASP A 452 14.15 -37.27 0.59
C ASP A 452 15.59 -37.62 1.02
N PRO A 453 16.19 -38.71 0.49
CA PRO A 453 17.53 -39.11 0.89
C PRO A 453 18.58 -38.03 0.61
N PRO A 454 19.53 -37.79 1.55
CA PRO A 454 20.60 -36.82 1.35
C PRO A 454 21.57 -37.26 0.24
N GLY A 455 22.13 -36.29 -0.47
CA GLY A 455 23.16 -36.51 -1.48
C GLY A 455 22.67 -36.94 -2.85
N TRP A 456 21.36 -37.03 -3.09
CA TRP A 456 20.82 -37.27 -4.43
C TRP A 456 21.12 -36.10 -5.37
N GLN A 457 21.48 -36.43 -6.62
CA GLN A 457 21.73 -35.47 -7.68
C GLN A 457 20.65 -35.55 -8.77
N HIS A 458 20.57 -34.53 -9.62
CA HIS A 458 19.70 -34.55 -10.79
C HIS A 458 19.94 -35.82 -11.63
N PRO A 459 18.90 -36.55 -12.09
CA PRO A 459 19.11 -37.73 -12.91
C PRO A 459 19.72 -37.35 -14.26
N ASP A 460 20.86 -37.94 -14.60
CA ASP A 460 21.66 -37.69 -15.83
C ASP A 460 20.98 -38.16 -17.14
N THR A 461 19.66 -38.29 -17.21
CA THR A 461 18.98 -38.95 -18.34
C THR A 461 17.92 -38.06 -18.99
N ALA A 462 18.37 -37.05 -19.74
CA ALA A 462 18.07 -36.88 -21.18
C ALA A 462 18.47 -35.49 -21.72
N ASP A 463 18.63 -34.47 -20.88
CA ASP A 463 19.15 -33.15 -21.24
C ASP A 463 19.93 -32.58 -20.04
N VAL A 464 21.11 -31.98 -20.28
CA VAL A 464 21.89 -31.35 -19.20
C VAL A 464 21.05 -30.20 -18.63
N PRO A 465 20.89 -30.12 -17.29
CA PRO A 465 20.08 -29.08 -16.66
C PRO A 465 20.60 -27.69 -17.05
N ASN A 466 19.86 -26.99 -17.90
CA ASN A 466 20.09 -25.59 -18.23
C ASN A 466 18.87 -24.75 -17.86
N GLY A 467 19.06 -23.46 -17.59
CA GLY A 467 17.98 -22.60 -17.18
C GLY A 467 18.40 -21.36 -16.44
N THR A 468 17.38 -20.60 -16.03
CA THR A 468 17.58 -19.44 -15.16
C THR A 468 16.57 -19.41 -14.04
N LEU A 469 16.99 -18.92 -12.87
CA LEU A 469 16.16 -18.68 -11.70
C LEU A 469 16.22 -17.18 -11.37
N THR A 470 15.12 -16.46 -11.61
CA THR A 470 15.07 -15.00 -11.47
C THR A 470 14.25 -14.60 -10.25
N SER A 471 14.80 -13.76 -9.37
CA SER A 471 14.13 -13.29 -8.17
C SER A 471 12.94 -12.38 -8.49
N PRO A 472 12.01 -12.22 -7.54
CA PRO A 472 11.12 -11.06 -7.51
C PRO A 472 11.90 -9.75 -7.61
N CYS A 473 11.23 -8.69 -8.06
CA CYS A 473 11.79 -7.34 -7.97
C CYS A 473 12.11 -7.02 -6.51
N PHE A 474 13.16 -6.26 -6.25
CA PHE A 474 13.40 -5.60 -4.97
C PHE A 474 13.96 -4.20 -5.21
N ARG A 475 13.80 -3.31 -4.24
CA ARG A 475 14.32 -1.93 -4.33
C ARG A 475 15.63 -1.83 -3.57
N ILE A 476 16.64 -1.24 -4.20
CA ILE A 476 17.95 -0.98 -3.57
C ILE A 476 17.83 0.29 -2.73
N VAL A 477 18.24 0.25 -1.46
CA VAL A 477 18.15 1.40 -0.55
C VAL A 477 19.46 1.79 0.12
N GLY A 478 20.50 0.98 -0.01
CA GLY A 478 21.83 1.30 0.52
C GLY A 478 22.93 0.83 -0.42
N LYS A 479 24.11 0.65 0.14
CA LYS A 479 25.35 0.63 -0.65
C LYS A 479 25.74 -0.77 -1.09
N ASN A 480 25.38 -1.79 -0.32
CA ASN A 480 25.91 -3.13 -0.49
C ASN A 480 24.80 -4.18 -0.51
N ILE A 481 24.94 -5.15 -1.42
CA ILE A 481 24.19 -6.40 -1.44
C ILE A 481 25.21 -7.53 -1.28
N SER A 482 24.93 -8.50 -0.41
CA SER A 482 25.79 -9.65 -0.16
C SER A 482 25.02 -10.96 -0.36
N PHE A 483 25.71 -12.00 -0.78
CA PHE A 483 25.17 -13.34 -0.98
C PHE A 483 26.29 -14.38 -0.89
N LEU A 484 25.93 -15.64 -0.73
CA LEU A 484 26.82 -16.79 -0.85
C LEU A 484 26.74 -17.33 -2.28
N ILE A 485 27.88 -17.62 -2.89
CA ILE A 485 27.97 -18.22 -4.22
C ILE A 485 29.07 -19.26 -4.28
N GLY A 486 28.82 -20.36 -4.99
CA GLY A 486 29.76 -21.44 -5.27
C GLY A 486 29.37 -22.14 -6.58
N GLY A 487 29.87 -23.36 -6.77
CA GLY A 487 29.69 -24.12 -8.00
C GLY A 487 30.72 -23.74 -9.07
N GLY A 488 30.32 -23.80 -10.33
CA GLY A 488 31.17 -23.52 -11.50
C GLY A 488 31.78 -22.11 -11.50
N CYS A 489 32.92 -21.97 -12.18
CA CYS A 489 33.69 -20.71 -12.29
C CYS A 489 33.73 -20.12 -13.71
N ASP A 490 32.96 -20.67 -14.65
CA ASP A 490 32.83 -20.11 -15.99
C ASP A 490 31.74 -19.03 -16.02
N LEU A 491 32.14 -17.77 -15.93
CA LEU A 491 31.22 -16.62 -15.96
C LEU A 491 30.36 -16.58 -17.24
N SER A 492 30.79 -17.19 -18.35
CA SER A 492 30.02 -17.23 -19.60
C SER A 492 28.89 -18.24 -19.58
N LYS A 493 28.94 -19.24 -18.69
CA LYS A 493 27.94 -20.31 -18.60
C LYS A 493 27.18 -20.33 -17.26
N VAL A 494 27.87 -20.09 -16.15
CA VAL A 494 27.33 -20.21 -14.79
C VAL A 494 27.57 -18.90 -14.06
N ARG A 495 26.50 -18.21 -13.66
CA ARG A 495 26.64 -16.90 -13.02
C ARG A 495 25.40 -16.45 -12.26
N ALA A 496 25.60 -15.60 -11.26
CA ALA A 496 24.58 -14.72 -10.71
C ALA A 496 24.68 -13.34 -11.37
N GLU A 497 23.55 -12.80 -11.82
CA GLU A 497 23.45 -11.50 -12.49
C GLU A 497 22.58 -10.55 -11.67
N LEU A 498 23.06 -9.31 -11.44
CA LEU A 498 22.24 -8.21 -10.95
C LEU A 498 21.66 -7.45 -12.15
N ILE A 499 20.34 -7.30 -12.17
CA ILE A 499 19.61 -6.66 -13.27
C ILE A 499 18.92 -5.41 -12.75
N VAL A 500 19.21 -4.25 -13.33
CA VAL A 500 18.57 -2.95 -13.06
C VAL A 500 18.08 -2.39 -14.39
N ASP A 501 16.85 -1.89 -14.46
CA ASP A 501 16.23 -1.38 -15.71
C ASP A 501 16.36 -2.33 -16.91
N ASN A 502 16.18 -3.63 -16.65
CA ASN A 502 16.28 -4.72 -17.64
C ASN A 502 17.68 -4.86 -18.28
N GLN A 503 18.72 -4.27 -17.68
CA GLN A 503 20.12 -4.43 -18.07
C GLN A 503 20.91 -5.15 -16.99
N VAL A 504 21.81 -6.05 -17.38
CA VAL A 504 22.71 -6.71 -16.45
C VAL A 504 23.83 -5.76 -16.05
N VAL A 505 23.84 -5.32 -14.79
CA VAL A 505 24.79 -4.32 -14.26
C VAL A 505 25.95 -4.93 -13.50
N ARG A 506 25.79 -6.15 -12.97
CA ARG A 506 26.84 -6.94 -12.30
C ARG A 506 26.68 -8.42 -12.62
N LYS A 507 27.80 -9.16 -12.62
CA LYS A 507 27.86 -10.61 -12.79
C LYS A 507 28.91 -11.18 -11.85
N GLU A 508 28.62 -12.30 -11.21
CA GLU A 508 29.57 -13.08 -10.40
C GLU A 508 29.37 -14.57 -10.65
N THR A 509 30.39 -15.37 -10.39
CA THR A 509 30.36 -16.83 -10.51
C THR A 509 31.05 -17.47 -9.30
N GLY A 510 30.99 -18.80 -9.20
CA GLY A 510 31.66 -19.59 -8.18
C GLY A 510 33.16 -19.74 -8.44
N ASP A 511 33.83 -20.51 -7.59
CA ASP A 511 35.29 -20.79 -7.69
C ASP A 511 35.55 -22.26 -8.01
N CYS A 512 34.68 -22.84 -8.85
CA CYS A 512 34.75 -24.25 -9.27
C CYS A 512 34.73 -25.25 -8.10
N SER A 513 34.00 -24.93 -7.03
CA SER A 513 33.95 -25.65 -5.75
C SER A 513 32.51 -25.76 -5.26
N GLU A 514 32.11 -26.87 -4.61
CA GLU A 514 30.77 -26.94 -4.00
C GLU A 514 30.61 -25.92 -2.85
N THR A 515 31.72 -25.62 -2.17
CA THR A 515 31.74 -24.66 -1.06
C THR A 515 31.39 -23.26 -1.54
N MET A 516 30.29 -22.73 -1.03
CA MET A 516 29.92 -21.34 -1.25
C MET A 516 30.77 -20.41 -0.40
N TYR A 517 31.10 -19.24 -0.94
CA TYR A 517 31.80 -18.18 -0.24
C TYR A 517 31.03 -16.86 -0.33
N PRO A 518 31.19 -15.97 0.65
CA PRO A 518 30.52 -14.67 0.64
C PRO A 518 31.07 -13.77 -0.47
N LYS A 519 30.16 -13.20 -1.25
CA LYS A 519 30.40 -12.15 -2.23
C LYS A 519 29.52 -10.94 -1.96
N SER A 520 29.95 -9.78 -2.43
CA SER A 520 29.20 -8.54 -2.31
C SER A 520 29.30 -7.68 -3.54
N TRP A 521 28.19 -7.05 -3.92
CA TRP A 521 28.12 -6.01 -4.92
C TRP A 521 27.98 -4.64 -4.27
N GLU A 522 28.80 -3.69 -4.72
CA GLU A 522 28.59 -2.27 -4.49
C GLU A 522 27.55 -1.74 -5.49
N VAL A 523 26.50 -1.14 -4.94
CA VAL A 523 25.28 -0.72 -5.66
C VAL A 523 24.85 0.69 -5.29
N GLU A 524 25.76 1.50 -4.76
CA GLU A 524 25.48 2.88 -4.31
C GLU A 524 24.89 3.75 -5.44
N GLU A 525 25.29 3.53 -6.69
CA GLU A 525 24.75 4.25 -7.85
C GLU A 525 23.29 3.87 -8.21
N PHE A 526 22.81 2.73 -7.72
CA PHE A 526 21.48 2.21 -8.00
C PHE A 526 20.49 2.44 -6.85
N ILE A 527 20.88 3.22 -5.83
CA ILE A 527 20.01 3.55 -4.69
C ILE A 527 18.71 4.19 -5.20
N GLY A 528 17.60 3.62 -4.76
CA GLY A 528 16.25 4.03 -5.12
C GLY A 528 15.65 3.31 -6.33
N GLN A 529 16.45 2.60 -7.12
CA GLN A 529 16.01 1.85 -8.30
C GLN A 529 15.54 0.42 -7.93
N TYR A 530 14.80 -0.19 -8.86
CA TYR A 530 14.36 -1.57 -8.74
C TYR A 530 15.32 -2.52 -9.45
N ALA A 531 15.64 -3.62 -8.79
CA ALA A 531 16.55 -4.63 -9.28
C ALA A 531 15.96 -6.03 -9.16
N LYS A 532 16.56 -6.97 -9.88
CA LYS A 532 16.35 -8.42 -9.76
C LYS A 532 17.69 -9.12 -9.76
N VAL A 533 17.75 -10.29 -9.14
CA VAL A 533 18.87 -11.22 -9.30
C VAL A 533 18.44 -12.37 -10.18
N ARG A 534 19.29 -12.77 -11.12
CA ARG A 534 19.07 -13.92 -11.98
C ARG A 534 20.26 -14.86 -11.87
N LEU A 535 19.99 -16.08 -11.43
CA LEU A 535 20.94 -17.18 -11.51
C LEU A 535 20.82 -17.81 -12.89
N VAL A 536 21.95 -18.06 -13.53
CA VAL A 536 22.04 -18.62 -14.88
C VAL A 536 22.91 -19.86 -14.82
N ASP A 537 22.40 -20.94 -15.39
CA ASP A 537 23.12 -22.18 -15.64
C ASP A 537 22.90 -22.57 -17.11
N GLU A 538 23.92 -22.34 -17.92
CA GLU A 538 23.96 -22.65 -19.36
C GLU A 538 25.05 -23.71 -19.62
N THR A 539 25.25 -24.65 -18.70
CA THR A 539 26.25 -25.69 -18.88
C THR A 539 25.72 -26.87 -19.68
N ASP A 540 26.60 -27.39 -20.55
CA ASP A 540 26.23 -28.36 -21.58
C ASP A 540 26.74 -29.77 -21.28
N CYS A 541 27.60 -29.95 -20.26
CA CYS A 541 28.02 -31.24 -19.69
C CYS A 541 29.03 -31.07 -18.53
N CYS A 542 28.98 -32.01 -17.57
CA CYS A 542 29.89 -32.31 -16.46
C CYS A 542 30.55 -31.13 -15.71
N TRP A 543 30.28 -31.05 -14.39
CA TRP A 543 30.78 -30.04 -13.44
C TRP A 543 30.57 -28.60 -13.92
N GLY A 544 29.41 -28.05 -13.57
CA GLY A 544 28.95 -26.81 -14.18
C GLY A 544 27.71 -26.19 -13.57
N HIS A 545 27.38 -26.48 -12.32
CA HIS A 545 26.17 -25.92 -11.68
C HIS A 545 26.49 -24.70 -10.82
N ILE A 546 25.48 -23.89 -10.51
CA ILE A 546 25.60 -22.80 -9.54
C ILE A 546 25.11 -23.24 -8.15
N ASN A 547 25.87 -22.88 -7.12
CA ASN A 547 25.45 -22.93 -5.73
C ASN A 547 25.20 -21.48 -5.27
N PHE A 548 24.05 -21.20 -4.66
CA PHE A 548 23.67 -19.84 -4.29
C PHE A 548 22.78 -19.80 -3.05
N ASP A 549 23.05 -18.84 -2.15
CA ASP A 549 22.33 -18.71 -0.88
C ASP A 549 22.44 -17.30 -0.26
N ASP A 550 21.62 -17.02 0.77
CA ASP A 550 21.73 -15.91 1.72
C ASP A 550 21.85 -14.52 1.08
N LEU A 551 21.07 -14.24 0.03
CA LEU A 551 21.05 -12.91 -0.58
C LEU A 551 20.38 -11.91 0.36
N LYS A 552 21.13 -10.92 0.81
CA LYS A 552 20.71 -9.89 1.76
C LYS A 552 21.47 -8.59 1.55
N GLY A 553 21.09 -7.58 2.32
CA GLY A 553 21.75 -6.28 2.32
C GLY A 553 20.73 -5.16 2.47
N ASP A 554 21.08 -3.99 1.97
CA ASP A 554 20.20 -2.82 2.04
C ASP A 554 19.15 -2.86 0.90
N ILE A 555 18.26 -3.85 0.94
CA ILE A 555 17.21 -4.10 -0.06
C ILE A 555 15.81 -4.17 0.56
N ILE A 556 14.79 -3.85 -0.24
CA ILE A 556 13.37 -3.90 0.18
C ILE A 556 12.55 -4.71 -0.83
N CYS A 557 11.84 -5.70 -0.32
CA CYS A 557 11.03 -6.62 -1.10
C CYS A 557 9.63 -6.01 -1.27
N PRO A 558 9.06 -5.97 -2.48
CA PRO A 558 7.73 -5.42 -2.74
C PRO A 558 6.61 -6.28 -2.18
N HIS A 559 6.88 -7.47 -1.63
CA HIS A 559 5.86 -8.34 -1.05
C HIS A 559 5.14 -7.78 0.20
N ASP A 560 5.41 -6.55 0.62
CA ASP A 560 4.60 -5.81 1.60
C ASP A 560 3.91 -4.55 1.04
N LEU A 561 4.00 -4.30 -0.27
CA LEU A 561 3.26 -3.26 -0.97
C LEU A 561 2.26 -3.95 -1.90
N ASP A 562 0.99 -3.72 -1.60
CA ASP A 562 -0.21 -4.21 -2.28
C ASP A 562 -0.01 -4.38 -3.80
N GLU A 563 -0.60 -5.45 -4.36
CA GLU A 563 -0.61 -5.87 -5.79
C GLU A 563 -1.21 -4.84 -6.79
N LYS A 564 -1.06 -3.53 -6.53
CA LYS A 564 -1.64 -2.43 -7.30
C LYS A 564 -0.64 -1.45 -7.90
N ASN A 565 0.66 -1.77 -7.95
CA ASN A 565 1.63 -0.95 -8.69
C ASN A 565 2.46 -1.77 -9.67
#